data_AF-A0A7K9BK02-F1
#
_entry.id   AF-A0A7K9BK02-F1
#
_cell.length_a   1.000
_cell.length_b   1.000
_cell.length_c   1.000
_cell.angle_alpha   90.00
_cell.angle_beta   90.00
_cell.angle_gamma   90.00
#
_symmetry.space_group_name_H-M   'P 1'
#
loop_
_entity.id
_entity.type
_entity.pdbx_description
1 polymer ?
#
loop_
_entity_poly.entity_id
_entity_poly.type
_entity_poly.pdbx_seq_one_letter_code
_entity_poly.pdbx_strand_id
1 'polypeptide(L)'
;TGMGQGVPVVGLVVEGGPNVILTVWEYVRASPAVPVVVCEGTGRAADILAFTHKHTGDTGELRPQVKEEVLVMIQNTFNLGQKQSSHLCHILMECMERRESITIFDAESEEQQDIDLAILTALLKGTNMSASDQLDLALAWNRLDIAKKHILVYGQHWKVGALEQAMLDALVMDRVDFVKLLIEHGVNMHRFLTISRLEELYNT
;
A
#
# COMPACT_ATOMS: atom_id res chain seq x y z
N THR A 1 9.93 -20.93 8.99
CA THR A 1 9.71 -19.68 8.22
C THR A 1 8.23 -19.52 7.94
N GLY A 2 7.59 -18.59 8.66
CA GLY A 2 6.14 -18.34 8.62
C GLY A 2 5.67 -17.44 7.48
N MET A 3 6.35 -17.41 6.33
CA MET A 3 5.90 -16.62 5.18
C MET A 3 4.81 -17.40 4.41
N GLY A 4 3.65 -17.59 5.05
CA GLY A 4 2.46 -18.21 4.44
C GLY A 4 1.71 -17.29 3.48
N GLN A 5 2.25 -16.11 3.17
CA GLN A 5 1.67 -15.17 2.23
C GLN A 5 2.40 -15.29 0.89
N GLY A 6 1.64 -15.49 -0.19
CA GLY A 6 2.19 -15.48 -1.55
C GLY A 6 2.89 -14.15 -1.86
N VAL A 7 3.65 -14.11 -2.96
CA VAL A 7 4.38 -12.90 -3.37
C VAL A 7 3.38 -11.74 -3.54
N PRO A 8 3.53 -10.63 -2.80
CA PRO A 8 2.62 -9.49 -2.92
C PRO A 8 2.76 -8.82 -4.29
N VAL A 9 1.64 -8.39 -4.86
CA VAL A 9 1.58 -7.73 -6.18
C VAL A 9 0.97 -6.35 -6.02
N VAL A 10 1.50 -5.38 -6.76
CA VAL A 10 1.07 -3.99 -6.79
C VAL A 10 1.03 -3.50 -8.24
N GLY A 11 -0.04 -2.82 -8.62
CA GLY A 11 -0.15 -2.14 -9.92
C GLY A 11 0.52 -0.77 -9.85
N LEU A 12 1.28 -0.39 -10.88
CA LEU A 12 1.82 0.96 -11.04
C LEU A 12 1.24 1.58 -12.31
N VAL A 13 0.61 2.74 -12.17
CA VAL A 13 0.00 3.48 -13.27
C VAL A 13 0.83 4.71 -13.57
N VAL A 14 1.37 4.75 -14.79
CA VAL A 14 2.11 5.88 -15.37
C VAL A 14 1.41 6.25 -16.67
N GLU A 15 0.86 7.47 -16.73
CA GLU A 15 0.00 7.95 -17.82
C GLU A 15 -1.20 6.99 -18.10
N GLY A 16 -1.46 6.65 -19.36
CA GLY A 16 -2.42 5.63 -19.77
C GLY A 16 -3.59 6.14 -20.62
N GLY A 17 -4.17 5.21 -21.38
CA GLY A 17 -5.44 5.39 -22.08
C GLY A 17 -6.66 5.02 -21.23
N PRO A 18 -7.88 5.07 -21.80
CA PRO A 18 -9.11 4.79 -21.06
C PRO A 18 -9.16 3.36 -20.49
N ASN A 19 -8.51 2.39 -21.16
CA ASN A 19 -8.44 1.01 -20.69
C ASN A 19 -7.65 0.86 -19.38
N VAL A 20 -6.76 1.79 -19.04
CA VAL A 20 -6.03 1.72 -17.76
C VAL A 20 -6.99 1.91 -16.59
N ILE A 21 -8.01 2.76 -16.72
CA ILE A 21 -9.05 2.92 -15.69
C ILE A 21 -9.82 1.61 -15.51
N LEU A 22 -10.08 0.86 -16.60
CA LEU A 22 -10.69 -0.48 -16.53
C LEU A 22 -9.79 -1.47 -15.79
N THR A 23 -8.49 -1.49 -16.09
CA THR A 23 -7.53 -2.37 -15.39
C THR A 23 -7.44 -2.04 -13.90
N VAL A 24 -7.40 -0.75 -13.54
CA VAL A 24 -7.42 -0.33 -12.14
C VAL A 24 -8.69 -0.80 -11.45
N TRP A 25 -9.85 -0.66 -12.10
CA TRP A 25 -11.13 -1.15 -11.60
C TRP A 25 -11.11 -2.67 -11.35
N GLU A 26 -10.56 -3.46 -12.27
CA GLU A 26 -10.39 -4.92 -12.10
C GLU A 26 -9.51 -5.25 -10.89
N TYR A 27 -8.40 -4.52 -10.72
CA TYR A 27 -7.43 -4.74 -9.65
C TYR A 27 -8.00 -4.44 -8.27
N VAL A 28 -8.64 -3.28 -8.09
CA VAL A 28 -9.18 -2.88 -6.77
C VAL A 28 -10.41 -3.70 -6.37
N ARG A 29 -11.06 -4.36 -7.33
CA ARG A 29 -12.22 -5.25 -7.08
C ARG A 29 -11.87 -6.73 -6.98
N ALA A 30 -10.61 -7.11 -7.21
CA ALA A 30 -10.16 -8.48 -7.05
C ALA A 30 -10.34 -8.98 -5.60
N SER A 31 -10.30 -10.30 -5.40
CA SER A 31 -10.37 -10.91 -4.08
C SER A 31 -9.20 -11.89 -3.90
N PRO A 32 -8.15 -11.51 -3.15
CA PRO A 32 -7.94 -10.21 -2.50
C PRO A 32 -7.68 -9.07 -3.51
N ALA A 33 -7.91 -7.82 -3.09
CA ALA A 33 -7.66 -6.65 -3.93
C ALA A 33 -6.17 -6.50 -4.25
N VAL A 34 -5.87 -6.03 -5.47
CA VAL A 34 -4.50 -5.67 -5.86
C VAL A 34 -4.35 -4.16 -5.67
N PRO A 35 -3.49 -3.71 -4.73
CA PRO A 35 -3.26 -2.28 -4.54
C PRO A 35 -2.64 -1.64 -5.78
N VAL A 36 -2.97 -0.37 -6.02
CA VAL A 36 -2.51 0.40 -7.18
C VAL A 36 -1.86 1.69 -6.71
N VAL A 37 -0.65 1.97 -7.21
CA VAL A 37 -0.01 3.28 -7.11
C VAL A 37 -0.23 4.03 -8.42
N VAL A 38 -0.76 5.24 -8.34
CA VAL A 38 -1.00 6.12 -9.48
C VAL A 38 -0.01 7.28 -9.42
N CYS A 39 0.84 7.42 -10.45
CA CYS A 39 1.80 8.51 -10.57
C CYS A 39 1.10 9.74 -11.16
N GLU A 40 0.72 10.68 -10.31
CA GLU A 40 0.19 11.97 -10.73
C GLU A 40 1.27 12.84 -11.40
N GLY A 41 0.85 13.70 -12.32
CA GLY A 41 1.71 14.54 -13.15
C GLY A 41 2.19 13.81 -14.41
N THR A 42 1.90 12.52 -14.53
CA THR A 42 2.31 11.73 -15.71
C THR A 42 1.32 11.81 -16.86
N GLY A 43 0.13 12.38 -16.65
CA GLY A 43 -0.84 12.64 -17.71
C GLY A 43 -2.04 11.69 -17.74
N ARG A 44 -3.05 12.12 -18.51
CA ARG A 44 -4.18 11.31 -18.99
C ARG A 44 -4.88 10.46 -17.92
N ALA A 45 -4.86 9.13 -18.02
CA ALA A 45 -5.58 8.24 -17.10
C ALA A 45 -5.08 8.39 -15.66
N ALA A 46 -3.75 8.49 -15.47
CA ALA A 46 -3.16 8.69 -14.15
C ALA A 46 -3.66 9.97 -13.48
N ASP A 47 -3.66 11.09 -14.20
CA ASP A 47 -4.11 12.37 -13.64
C ASP A 47 -5.62 12.40 -13.40
N ILE A 48 -6.43 11.78 -14.27
CA ILE A 48 -7.88 11.64 -14.05
C ILE A 48 -8.14 10.82 -12.77
N LEU A 49 -7.42 9.71 -12.57
CA LEU A 49 -7.51 8.87 -11.36
C LEU A 49 -7.09 9.66 -10.12
N ALA A 50 -5.95 10.35 -10.18
CA ALA A 50 -5.42 11.14 -9.07
C ALA A 50 -6.35 12.30 -8.70
N PHE A 51 -6.81 13.08 -9.69
CA PHE A 51 -7.76 14.15 -9.49
C PHE A 51 -9.04 13.64 -8.84
N THR A 52 -9.63 12.56 -9.36
CA THR A 52 -10.87 11.98 -8.82
C THR A 52 -10.66 11.49 -7.40
N HIS A 53 -9.57 10.77 -7.13
CA HIS A 53 -9.23 10.26 -5.80
C HIS A 53 -9.06 11.37 -4.75
N LYS A 54 -8.45 12.50 -5.14
CA LYS A 54 -8.29 13.66 -4.25
C LYS A 54 -9.63 14.35 -3.95
N HIS A 55 -10.59 14.31 -4.87
CA HIS A 55 -11.86 15.02 -4.75
C HIS A 55 -13.02 14.19 -4.18
N THR A 56 -12.94 12.86 -4.14
CA THR A 56 -13.96 12.01 -3.50
C THR A 56 -13.90 12.04 -1.98
N GLY A 57 -12.73 12.36 -1.40
CA GLY A 57 -12.51 12.35 0.04
C GLY A 57 -12.96 11.04 0.70
N ASP A 58 -13.20 11.06 2.01
CA ASP A 58 -13.59 9.87 2.77
C ASP A 58 -15.03 9.41 2.49
N THR A 59 -15.82 10.26 1.82
CA THR A 59 -17.20 9.96 1.43
C THR A 59 -17.30 9.03 0.23
N GLY A 60 -16.23 8.87 -0.56
CA GLY A 60 -16.25 8.08 -1.80
C GLY A 60 -17.07 8.71 -2.94
N GLU A 61 -17.77 9.82 -2.68
CA GLU A 61 -18.64 10.50 -3.64
C GLU A 61 -18.06 11.84 -4.10
N LEU A 62 -18.27 12.17 -5.37
CA LEU A 62 -17.96 13.49 -5.92
C LEU A 62 -19.14 14.43 -5.76
N ARG A 63 -18.84 15.71 -5.48
CA ARG A 63 -19.82 16.80 -5.64
C ARG A 63 -20.28 16.86 -7.11
N PRO A 64 -21.56 17.21 -7.39
CA PRO A 64 -22.09 17.24 -8.75
C PRO A 64 -21.25 18.08 -9.74
N GLN A 65 -20.73 19.22 -9.29
CA GLN A 65 -19.86 20.10 -10.09
C GLN A 65 -18.56 19.41 -10.48
N VAL A 66 -17.89 18.76 -9.52
CA VAL A 66 -16.64 18.05 -9.76
C VAL A 66 -16.86 16.82 -10.64
N LYS A 67 -18.01 16.15 -10.51
CA LYS A 67 -18.36 15.03 -11.38
C LYS A 67 -18.48 15.47 -12.85
N GLU A 68 -19.06 16.64 -13.11
CA GLU A 68 -19.13 17.20 -14.46
C GLU A 68 -17.73 17.58 -14.97
N GLU A 69 -16.89 18.16 -14.12
CA GLU A 69 -15.48 18.46 -14.47
C GLU A 69 -14.71 17.19 -14.84
N VAL A 70 -14.86 16.10 -14.08
CA VAL A 70 -14.24 14.80 -14.39
C VAL A 70 -14.76 14.25 -15.73
N LEU A 71 -16.06 14.38 -16.01
CA LEU A 71 -16.64 13.93 -17.26
C LEU A 71 -16.09 14.70 -18.46
N VAL A 72 -15.96 16.03 -18.34
CA VAL A 72 -15.32 16.88 -19.35
C VAL A 72 -13.83 16.55 -19.51
N MET A 73 -13.12 16.28 -18.40
CA MET A 73 -11.73 15.86 -18.42
C MET A 73 -11.56 14.56 -19.20
N ILE A 74 -12.42 13.56 -18.95
CA ILE A 74 -12.45 12.29 -19.70
C ILE A 74 -12.71 12.51 -21.19
N GLN A 75 -13.69 13.34 -21.54
CA GLN A 75 -14.03 13.66 -22.93
C GLN A 75 -12.84 14.25 -23.68
N ASN A 76 -12.23 15.28 -23.11
CA ASN A 76 -11.13 16.01 -23.75
C ASN A 76 -9.85 15.17 -23.82
N THR A 77 -9.54 14.43 -22.76
CA THR A 77 -8.31 13.63 -22.66
C THR A 77 -8.29 12.45 -23.63
N PHE A 78 -9.45 11.80 -23.83
CA PHE A 78 -9.55 10.58 -24.63
C PHE A 78 -10.30 10.76 -25.95
N ASN A 79 -10.78 11.96 -26.27
CA ASN A 79 -11.61 12.26 -27.44
C ASN A 79 -12.86 11.35 -27.55
N LEU A 80 -13.52 11.12 -26.41
CA LEU A 80 -14.69 10.24 -26.31
C LEU A 80 -16.00 11.01 -26.41
N GLY A 81 -17.01 10.41 -27.04
CA GLY A 81 -18.37 10.96 -27.05
C GLY A 81 -19.10 10.81 -25.70
N GLN A 82 -20.16 11.59 -25.49
CA GLN A 82 -20.90 11.67 -24.21
C GLN A 82 -21.19 10.30 -23.57
N LYS A 83 -21.73 9.34 -24.34
CA LYS A 83 -22.10 8.01 -23.82
C LYS A 83 -20.89 7.23 -23.30
N GLN A 84 -19.77 7.27 -24.01
CA GLN A 84 -18.54 6.56 -23.62
C GLN A 84 -17.90 7.22 -22.41
N SER A 85 -17.88 8.55 -22.35
CA SER A 85 -17.34 9.29 -21.21
C SER A 85 -18.17 9.11 -19.94
N SER A 86 -19.51 9.12 -20.05
CA SER A 86 -20.39 8.81 -18.91
C SER A 86 -20.17 7.38 -18.39
N HIS A 87 -19.97 6.41 -19.29
CA HIS A 87 -19.67 5.04 -18.90
C HIS A 87 -18.31 4.92 -18.20
N LEU A 88 -17.26 5.52 -18.76
CA LEU A 88 -15.93 5.50 -18.15
C LEU A 88 -15.89 6.26 -16.81
N CYS A 89 -16.62 7.37 -16.70
CA CYS A 89 -16.79 8.09 -15.45
C CYS A 89 -17.49 7.23 -14.39
N HIS A 90 -18.47 6.41 -14.77
CA HIS A 90 -19.11 5.49 -13.84
C HIS A 90 -18.13 4.44 -13.31
N ILE A 91 -17.32 3.82 -14.19
CA ILE A 91 -16.30 2.85 -13.77
C ILE A 91 -15.24 3.49 -12.87
N LEU A 92 -14.81 4.70 -13.22
CA LEU A 92 -13.90 5.49 -12.39
C LEU A 92 -14.45 5.73 -10.98
N MET A 93 -15.76 6.00 -10.85
CA MET A 93 -16.41 6.14 -9.54
C MET A 93 -16.47 4.81 -8.78
N GLU A 94 -16.68 3.68 -9.46
CA GLU A 94 -16.61 2.35 -8.82
C GLU A 94 -15.19 2.06 -8.28
N CYS A 95 -14.13 2.55 -8.92
CA CYS A 95 -12.77 2.47 -8.34
C CYS A 95 -12.69 3.17 -6.97
N MET A 96 -13.40 4.29 -6.81
CA MET A 96 -13.37 5.11 -5.60
C MET A 96 -14.13 4.49 -4.42
N GLU A 97 -14.96 3.47 -4.66
CA GLU A 97 -15.55 2.65 -3.58
C GLU A 97 -14.51 1.83 -2.82
N ARG A 98 -13.34 1.58 -3.45
CA ARG A 98 -12.18 0.87 -2.89
C ARG A 98 -10.93 1.76 -2.85
N ARG A 99 -11.12 3.06 -2.60
CA ARG A 99 -10.04 4.06 -2.68
C ARG A 99 -8.86 3.76 -1.75
N GLU A 100 -9.06 3.04 -0.66
CA GLU A 100 -8.01 2.56 0.25
C GLU A 100 -6.97 1.67 -0.43
N SER A 101 -7.34 1.05 -1.57
CA SER A 101 -6.43 0.28 -2.42
C SER A 101 -5.68 1.14 -3.45
N ILE A 102 -5.98 2.43 -3.55
CA ILE A 102 -5.37 3.37 -4.50
C ILE A 102 -4.48 4.35 -3.74
N THR A 103 -3.20 4.38 -4.07
CA THR A 103 -2.22 5.33 -3.51
C THR A 103 -1.83 6.32 -4.60
N ILE A 104 -2.00 7.62 -4.34
CA ILE A 104 -1.55 8.67 -5.26
C ILE A 104 -0.11 9.05 -4.90
N PHE A 105 0.77 8.92 -5.88
CA PHE A 105 2.15 9.34 -5.82
C PHE A 105 2.31 10.61 -6.66
N ASP A 106 2.59 11.74 -6.01
CA ASP A 106 2.85 13.00 -6.68
C ASP A 106 4.32 13.04 -7.12
N ALA A 107 4.55 12.85 -8.43
CA ALA A 107 5.89 12.79 -8.99
C ALA A 107 6.60 14.16 -9.02
N GLU A 108 5.86 15.26 -8.88
CA GLU A 108 6.38 16.63 -8.95
C GLU A 108 6.54 17.28 -7.56
N SER A 109 6.14 16.58 -6.49
CA SER A 109 6.19 17.10 -5.13
C SER A 109 7.62 17.41 -4.65
N GLU A 110 7.81 18.62 -4.13
CA GLU A 110 9.07 19.06 -3.50
C GLU A 110 9.39 18.29 -2.20
N GLU A 111 8.40 17.62 -1.60
CA GLU A 111 8.58 16.79 -0.41
C GLU A 111 9.21 15.42 -0.72
N GLN A 112 9.45 15.10 -2.00
CA GLN A 112 10.18 13.93 -2.52
C GLN A 112 10.08 12.69 -1.63
N GLN A 113 8.86 12.13 -1.52
CA GLN A 113 8.77 10.73 -1.15
C GLN A 113 9.35 9.90 -2.29
N ASP A 114 10.20 8.93 -1.96
CA ASP A 114 10.70 8.01 -2.96
C ASP A 114 9.55 7.10 -3.44
N ILE A 115 9.52 6.82 -4.75
CA ILE A 115 8.48 5.98 -5.37
C ILE A 115 8.45 4.56 -4.76
N ASP A 116 9.60 4.04 -4.33
CA ASP A 116 9.69 2.73 -3.68
C ASP A 116 8.93 2.73 -2.34
N LEU A 117 9.01 3.79 -1.54
CA LEU A 117 8.25 3.96 -0.31
C LEU A 117 6.75 4.00 -0.59
N ALA A 118 6.33 4.67 -1.67
CA ALA A 118 4.91 4.70 -2.08
C ALA A 118 4.41 3.30 -2.46
N ILE A 119 5.20 2.56 -3.24
CA ILE A 119 4.91 1.17 -3.65
C ILE A 119 4.77 0.25 -2.43
N LEU A 120 5.76 0.26 -1.54
CA LEU A 120 5.76 -0.61 -0.36
C LEU A 120 4.67 -0.22 0.64
N THR A 121 4.39 1.08 0.81
CA THR A 121 3.31 1.53 1.68
C THR A 121 1.93 1.19 1.12
N ALA A 122 1.75 1.24 -0.20
CA ALA A 122 0.52 0.81 -0.86
C ALA A 122 0.23 -0.67 -0.62
N LEU A 123 1.28 -1.52 -0.69
CA LEU A 123 1.17 -2.94 -0.35
C LEU A 123 0.69 -3.16 1.09
N LEU A 124 1.22 -2.42 2.06
CA LEU A 124 0.81 -2.57 3.47
C LEU A 124 -0.62 -2.10 3.74
N LYS A 125 -1.04 -1.00 3.09
CA LYS A 125 -2.37 -0.38 3.32
C LYS A 125 -3.48 -1.07 2.54
N GLY A 126 -3.25 -1.43 1.28
CA GLY A 126 -4.30 -1.90 0.38
C GLY A 126 -4.67 -3.38 0.52
N THR A 127 -3.97 -4.14 1.37
CA THR A 127 -4.16 -5.59 1.52
C THR A 127 -4.82 -6.02 2.84
N ASN A 128 -5.26 -5.06 3.68
CA ASN A 128 -5.88 -5.29 5.00
C ASN A 128 -5.11 -6.32 5.86
N MET A 129 -3.77 -6.26 5.81
CA MET A 129 -2.87 -7.15 6.52
C MET A 129 -2.88 -6.89 8.03
N SER A 130 -2.61 -7.93 8.82
CA SER A 130 -2.38 -7.73 10.25
C SER A 130 -1.05 -7.04 10.49
N ALA A 131 -0.90 -6.33 11.62
CA ALA A 131 0.36 -5.67 11.97
C ALA A 131 1.56 -6.63 12.04
N SER A 132 1.33 -7.90 12.39
CA SER A 132 2.34 -8.96 12.33
C SER A 132 2.78 -9.22 10.90
N ASP A 133 1.84 -9.45 9.98
CA ASP A 133 2.19 -9.72 8.58
C ASP A 133 2.87 -8.50 7.93
N GLN A 134 2.45 -7.29 8.30
CA GLN A 134 3.10 -6.05 7.83
C GLN A 134 4.56 -5.98 8.31
N LEU A 135 4.82 -6.35 9.57
CA LEU A 135 6.17 -6.37 10.13
C LEU A 135 7.04 -7.45 9.46
N ASP A 136 6.47 -8.61 9.17
CA ASP A 136 7.16 -9.70 8.46
C ASP A 136 7.57 -9.26 7.04
N LEU A 137 6.70 -8.55 6.32
CA LEU A 137 7.06 -7.96 5.02
C LEU A 137 8.15 -6.90 5.15
N ALA A 138 8.07 -6.02 6.14
CA ALA A 138 9.10 -5.00 6.34
C ALA A 138 10.47 -5.62 6.67
N LEU A 139 10.50 -6.71 7.45
CA LEU A 139 11.69 -7.51 7.72
C LEU A 139 12.24 -8.16 6.43
N ALA A 140 11.36 -8.77 5.63
CA ALA A 140 11.71 -9.39 4.36
C ALA A 140 12.33 -8.38 3.37
N TRP A 141 11.72 -7.20 3.25
CA TRP A 141 12.20 -6.10 2.42
C TRP A 141 13.41 -5.36 3.01
N ASN A 142 13.76 -5.61 4.26
CA ASN A 142 14.75 -4.85 5.02
C ASN A 142 14.46 -3.33 5.07
N ARG A 143 13.19 -2.97 5.25
CA ARG A 143 12.74 -1.57 5.28
C ARG A 143 12.40 -1.13 6.70
N LEU A 144 13.46 -0.83 7.45
CA LEU A 144 13.39 -0.38 8.84
C LEU A 144 12.59 0.92 8.99
N ASP A 145 12.77 1.83 8.05
CA ASP A 145 12.07 3.11 7.97
C ASP A 145 10.55 2.93 7.91
N ILE A 146 10.08 1.98 7.09
CA ILE A 146 8.66 1.62 7.00
C ILE A 146 8.16 1.00 8.30
N ALA A 147 8.91 0.03 8.84
CA ALA A 147 8.56 -0.61 10.11
C ALA A 147 8.39 0.41 11.24
N LYS A 148 9.34 1.34 11.37
CA LYS A 148 9.32 2.37 12.42
C LYS A 148 8.21 3.40 12.21
N LYS A 149 7.98 3.85 10.97
CA LYS A 149 7.04 4.94 10.68
C LYS A 149 5.58 4.49 10.63
N HIS A 150 5.32 3.26 10.17
CA HIS A 150 3.97 2.83 9.82
C HIS A 150 3.46 1.62 10.62
N ILE A 151 4.33 0.79 11.19
CA ILE A 151 3.93 -0.48 11.80
C ILE A 151 4.12 -0.47 13.32
N LEU A 152 5.32 -0.11 13.79
CA LEU A 152 5.69 -0.05 15.22
C LEU A 152 5.33 1.31 15.83
N VAL A 153 4.08 1.74 15.64
CA VAL A 153 3.58 3.02 16.14
C VAL A 153 2.94 2.88 17.53
N TYR A 154 2.90 3.98 18.28
CA TYR A 154 2.29 3.99 19.61
C TYR A 154 0.79 3.64 19.53
N GLY A 155 0.32 2.79 20.45
CA GLY A 155 -1.07 2.31 20.48
C GLY A 155 -1.36 1.09 19.60
N GLN A 156 -0.38 0.60 18.84
CA GLN A 156 -0.52 -0.64 18.09
C GLN A 156 -0.69 -1.84 19.03
N HIS A 157 -1.74 -2.63 18.80
CA HIS A 157 -1.99 -3.85 19.57
C HIS A 157 -1.31 -5.04 18.89
N TRP A 158 -0.47 -5.73 19.65
CA TRP A 158 0.26 -6.90 19.21
C TRP A 158 -0.33 -8.17 19.82
N LYS A 159 -0.41 -9.23 19.02
CA LYS A 159 -0.70 -10.56 19.55
C LYS A 159 0.45 -11.00 20.47
N VAL A 160 0.14 -11.74 21.52
CA VAL A 160 1.15 -12.29 22.44
C VAL A 160 2.13 -13.14 21.64
N GLY A 161 3.43 -12.89 21.79
CA GLY A 161 4.47 -13.63 21.07
C GLY A 161 4.82 -13.06 19.69
N ALA A 162 4.08 -12.10 19.15
CA ALA A 162 4.31 -11.59 17.79
C ALA A 162 5.66 -10.86 17.65
N LEU A 163 6.00 -10.00 18.62
CA LEU A 163 7.26 -9.29 18.61
C LEU A 163 8.44 -10.23 18.90
N GLU A 164 8.24 -11.26 19.73
CA GLU A 164 9.24 -12.30 19.93
C GLU A 164 9.47 -13.14 18.67
N GLN A 165 8.43 -13.44 17.90
CA GLN A 165 8.59 -14.12 16.61
C GLN A 165 9.36 -13.24 15.62
N ALA A 166 8.96 -11.96 15.48
CA ALA A 166 9.68 -11.01 14.64
C ALA A 166 11.15 -10.83 15.05
N MET A 167 11.46 -10.92 16.35
CA MET A 167 12.84 -10.90 16.86
C MET A 167 13.64 -12.13 16.40
N LEU A 168 13.04 -13.31 16.47
CA LEU A 168 13.65 -14.54 15.99
C LEU A 168 13.94 -14.44 14.49
N ASP A 169 12.96 -14.01 13.71
CA ASP A 169 13.11 -13.84 12.26
C ASP A 169 14.18 -12.79 11.92
N ALA A 170 14.22 -11.67 12.64
CA ALA A 170 15.26 -10.65 12.48
C ALA A 170 16.68 -11.18 12.74
N LEU A 171 16.85 -12.04 13.76
CA LEU A 171 18.14 -12.67 14.06
C LEU A 171 18.55 -13.67 12.98
N VAL A 172 17.63 -14.53 12.54
CA VAL A 172 17.88 -15.52 11.47
C VAL A 172 18.22 -14.83 10.14
N MET A 173 17.58 -13.70 9.86
CA MET A 173 17.77 -12.94 8.62
C MET A 173 18.93 -11.92 8.68
N ASP A 174 19.72 -11.90 9.75
CA ASP A 174 20.82 -10.94 9.99
C ASP A 174 20.38 -9.46 9.85
N ARG A 175 19.20 -9.13 10.40
CA ARG A 175 18.63 -7.77 10.40
C ARG A 175 18.93 -7.04 11.70
N VAL A 176 20.20 -6.68 11.90
CA VAL A 176 20.69 -6.05 13.14
C VAL A 176 19.91 -4.79 13.55
N ASP A 177 19.52 -3.94 12.59
CA ASP A 177 18.79 -2.72 12.94
C ASP A 177 17.33 -2.99 13.35
N PHE A 178 16.71 -4.05 12.82
CA PHE A 178 15.41 -4.51 13.31
C PHE A 178 15.52 -5.10 14.72
N VAL A 179 16.59 -5.83 15.04
CA VAL A 179 16.83 -6.31 16.42
C VAL A 179 16.87 -5.13 17.39
N LYS A 180 17.62 -4.07 17.07
CA LYS A 180 17.66 -2.85 17.89
C LYS A 180 16.26 -2.23 18.02
N LEU A 181 15.55 -2.07 16.90
CA LEU A 181 14.22 -1.46 16.88
C LEU A 181 13.21 -2.25 17.72
N LEU A 182 13.23 -3.58 17.66
CA LEU A 182 12.33 -4.44 18.43
C LEU A 182 12.62 -4.38 19.94
N ILE A 183 13.89 -4.26 20.33
CA ILE A 183 14.27 -4.02 21.73
C ILE A 183 13.74 -2.66 22.21
N GLU A 184 13.88 -1.61 21.39
CA GLU A 184 13.33 -0.27 21.67
C GLU A 184 11.80 -0.30 21.85
N HIS A 185 11.12 -1.21 21.16
CA HIS A 185 9.65 -1.34 21.18
C HIS A 185 9.13 -2.44 22.12
N GLY A 186 9.96 -2.92 23.05
CA GLY A 186 9.51 -3.70 24.21
C GLY A 186 9.89 -5.18 24.22
N VAL A 187 10.66 -5.67 23.26
CA VAL A 187 11.21 -7.04 23.35
C VAL A 187 12.26 -7.10 24.45
N ASN A 188 11.97 -7.88 25.50
CA ASN A 188 12.92 -8.12 26.59
C ASN A 188 13.78 -9.36 26.31
N MET A 189 15.08 -9.16 26.09
CA MET A 189 16.00 -10.25 25.74
C MET A 189 16.11 -11.35 26.81
N HIS A 190 16.00 -11.01 28.10
CA HIS A 190 16.03 -12.03 29.17
C HIS A 190 14.81 -12.97 29.11
N ARG A 191 13.65 -12.47 28.69
CA ARG A 191 12.45 -13.29 28.50
C ARG A 191 12.44 -13.97 27.14
N PHE A 192 13.00 -13.33 26.12
CA PHE A 192 13.06 -13.85 24.76
C PHE A 192 13.98 -15.07 24.65
N LEU A 193 15.18 -15.04 25.22
CA LEU A 193 16.19 -16.10 25.10
C LEU A 193 15.88 -17.29 26.01
N THR A 194 15.16 -18.27 25.47
CA THR A 194 14.94 -19.58 26.10
C THR A 194 15.94 -20.60 25.54
N ILE A 195 16.13 -21.73 26.25
CA ILE A 195 16.99 -22.83 25.76
C ILE A 195 16.54 -23.29 24.37
N SER A 196 15.24 -23.50 24.18
CA SER A 196 14.68 -23.93 22.89
C SER A 196 14.95 -22.93 21.76
N ARG A 197 14.88 -21.62 22.01
CA ARG A 197 15.19 -20.60 20.98
C ARG A 197 16.68 -20.50 20.70
N LEU A 198 17.54 -20.66 21.70
CA LEU A 198 18.97 -20.72 21.49
C LEU A 198 19.33 -21.95 20.64
N GLU A 199 18.79 -23.11 20.97
CA GLU A 199 18.97 -24.32 20.16
C GLU A 199 18.52 -24.10 18.71
N GLU A 200 17.38 -23.45 18.48
CA GLU A 200 16.92 -23.10 17.13
C GLU A 200 17.94 -22.19 16.42
N LEU A 201 18.34 -21.07 17.04
CA LEU A 201 19.28 -20.11 16.47
C LEU A 201 20.66 -20.69 16.15
N TYR A 202 21.17 -21.63 16.94
CA TYR A 202 22.46 -22.27 16.68
C TYR A 202 22.39 -23.36 15.59
N ASN A 203 21.20 -23.87 15.29
CA ASN A 203 20.97 -24.90 14.29
C ASN A 203 20.35 -24.37 12.99
N THR A 204 20.20 -23.05 12.86
CA THR A 204 19.73 -22.37 11.65
C THR A 204 20.92 -21.98 10.78
#